data_AF-A0A6A6LPW5-F1
#
_entry.id   AF-A0A6A6LPW5-F1
#
_cell.length_a   1.000
_cell.length_b   1.000
_cell.length_c   1.000
_cell.angle_alpha   90.00
_cell.angle_beta   90.00
_cell.angle_gamma   90.00
#
_symmetry.space_group_name_H-M   'P 1'
#
loop_
_entity.id
_entity.type
_entity.pdbx_description
1 polymer ?
#
loop_
_entity_poly.entity_id
_entity_poly.type
_entity_poly.pdbx_seq_one_letter_code
_entity_poly.pdbx_strand_id
1 'polypeptide(L)'
;MGNVFSIQCSSDALIGRCWDCIAAQPLYICQLEDDLQELETARDKLIELKNDVERKVTSEGTSQTVLLDRVRGWLSRVDATVTEVSSLLNRAVQERQKLCLAGCCSKNCKSTCMLGKSVSRSLKHVVALMSEGEFKEVVIRTHPKPVAVRKVNPTVGSETTLDEAWSCLMGDEVELLAYTRVDLGEIGVPLPTSPNRSKIVFTTRFQRVGRQMDAEQIIKLKPLDWEEDWEFFRKVGDILLDIVPLAQDGAKDCRGLPIALITTG
;
A
#
# COMPACT_ATOMS: atom_id res chain seq x y z
N MET A 1 2.24 61.80 -78.03
CA MET A 1 2.56 60.36 -78.17
C MET A 1 2.38 59.72 -76.81
N GLY A 2 1.22 59.13 -76.54
CA GLY A 2 0.89 58.47 -75.28
C GLY A 2 0.30 57.10 -75.62
N ASN A 3 0.98 56.05 -75.18
CA ASN A 3 0.72 54.67 -75.54
C ASN A 3 -0.42 54.13 -74.64
N VAL A 4 -1.47 53.58 -75.26
CA VAL A 4 -2.49 52.79 -74.57
C VAL A 4 -2.03 51.35 -74.58
N PHE A 5 -1.54 50.85 -73.44
CA PHE A 5 -1.41 49.42 -73.20
C PHE A 5 -2.55 48.97 -72.29
N SER A 6 -3.54 48.32 -72.89
CA SER A 6 -4.52 47.51 -72.18
C SER A 6 -3.83 46.26 -71.63
N ILE A 7 -3.50 46.25 -70.34
CA ILE A 7 -3.16 45.01 -69.62
C ILE A 7 -4.48 44.39 -69.18
N GLN A 8 -4.93 43.41 -69.95
CA GLN A 8 -6.01 42.51 -69.57
C GLN A 8 -5.44 41.52 -68.56
N CYS A 9 -5.70 41.75 -67.27
CA CYS A 9 -5.29 40.84 -66.22
C CYS A 9 -6.35 39.73 -66.12
N SER A 10 -5.99 38.51 -66.54
CA SER A 10 -6.81 37.31 -66.41
C SER A 10 -7.09 37.01 -64.93
N SER A 11 -8.31 37.29 -64.49
CA SER A 11 -8.81 37.05 -63.13
C SER A 11 -8.90 35.56 -62.73
N ASP A 12 -8.64 34.62 -63.64
CA ASP A 12 -8.98 33.21 -63.41
C ASP A 12 -7.81 32.32 -62.94
N ALA A 13 -6.58 32.84 -62.86
CA ALA A 13 -5.42 32.04 -62.44
C ALA A 13 -5.12 32.10 -60.93
N LEU A 14 -5.70 33.06 -60.19
CA LEU A 14 -5.47 33.26 -58.75
C LEU A 14 -6.61 32.74 -57.87
N ILE A 15 -7.81 32.54 -58.42
CA ILE A 15 -8.98 32.06 -57.67
C ILE A 15 -8.97 30.53 -57.54
N GLY A 16 -8.36 29.81 -58.50
CA GLY A 16 -8.29 28.34 -58.48
C GLY A 16 -7.28 27.72 -57.52
N ARG A 17 -6.23 28.44 -57.08
CA ARG A 17 -5.16 27.87 -56.23
C ARG A 17 -5.32 28.12 -54.73
N CYS A 18 -6.20 29.03 -54.34
CA CYS A 18 -6.46 29.33 -52.93
C CYS A 18 -7.60 28.48 -52.36
N TRP A 19 -8.53 27.99 -53.19
CA TRP A 19 -9.67 27.24 -52.68
C TRP A 19 -9.29 25.84 -52.17
N ASP A 20 -8.28 25.19 -52.75
CA ASP A 20 -7.81 23.89 -52.28
C ASP A 20 -7.12 23.97 -50.90
N CYS A 21 -6.53 25.11 -50.56
CA CYS A 21 -5.99 25.38 -49.21
C CYS A 21 -7.10 25.69 -48.20
N ILE A 22 -8.19 26.34 -48.63
CA ILE A 22 -9.30 26.77 -47.78
C ILE A 22 -10.34 25.66 -47.57
N ALA A 23 -10.49 24.69 -48.48
CA ALA A 23 -11.49 23.63 -48.35
C ALA A 23 -11.09 22.54 -47.34
N ALA A 24 -9.79 22.27 -47.17
CA ALA A 24 -9.28 21.23 -46.26
C ALA A 24 -8.82 21.76 -44.88
N GLN A 25 -8.48 23.05 -44.76
CA GLN A 25 -8.03 23.66 -43.50
C GLN A 25 -9.10 23.70 -42.39
N PRO A 26 -10.37 24.08 -42.65
CA PRO A 26 -11.40 24.13 -41.61
C PRO A 26 -11.66 22.74 -41.03
N LEU A 27 -11.78 21.73 -41.89
CA LEU A 27 -11.99 20.34 -41.49
C LEU A 27 -10.84 19.77 -40.66
N TYR A 28 -9.59 20.09 -41.00
CA TYR A 28 -8.42 19.65 -40.24
C TYR A 28 -8.30 20.34 -38.87
N ILE A 29 -8.66 21.62 -38.78
CA ILE A 29 -8.65 22.37 -37.51
C ILE A 29 -9.74 21.84 -36.57
N CYS A 30 -10.95 21.62 -37.07
CA CYS A 30 -12.04 21.03 -36.28
C CYS A 30 -11.68 19.61 -35.82
N GLN A 31 -11.12 18.77 -36.69
CA GLN A 31 -10.69 17.41 -36.33
C GLN A 31 -9.63 17.41 -35.22
N LEU A 32 -8.68 18.34 -35.27
CA LEU A 32 -7.64 18.43 -34.23
C LEU A 32 -8.22 18.93 -32.90
N GLU A 33 -9.21 19.83 -32.92
CA GLU A 33 -9.91 20.28 -31.73
C GLU A 33 -10.69 19.12 -31.09
N ASP A 34 -11.39 18.32 -31.90
CA ASP A 34 -12.08 17.11 -31.45
C ASP A 34 -11.09 16.09 -30.84
N ASP A 35 -9.97 15.81 -31.52
CA ASP A 35 -8.92 14.90 -31.04
C ASP A 35 -8.28 15.39 -29.72
N LEU A 36 -8.13 16.71 -29.55
CA LEU A 36 -7.60 17.30 -28.31
C LEU A 36 -8.60 17.16 -27.17
N GLN A 37 -9.89 17.37 -27.43
CA GLN A 37 -10.96 17.17 -26.45
C GLN A 37 -11.06 15.70 -26.03
N GLU A 38 -10.91 14.78 -26.98
CA GLU A 38 -10.88 13.34 -26.70
C GLU A 38 -9.67 12.98 -25.83
N LEU A 39 -8.49 13.52 -26.13
CA LEU A 39 -7.28 13.31 -25.33
C LEU A 39 -7.42 13.86 -23.90
N GLU A 40 -8.00 15.05 -23.75
CA GLU A 40 -8.28 15.63 -22.43
C GLU A 40 -9.24 14.75 -21.62
N THR A 41 -10.35 14.34 -22.24
CA THR A 41 -11.33 13.46 -21.60
C THR A 41 -10.71 12.12 -21.19
N ALA A 42 -9.88 11.53 -22.06
CA ALA A 42 -9.20 10.27 -21.77
C ALA A 42 -8.19 10.41 -20.62
N ARG A 43 -7.44 11.52 -20.56
CA ARG A 43 -6.55 11.84 -19.44
C ARG A 43 -7.32 11.91 -18.13
N ASP A 44 -8.44 12.61 -18.11
CA ASP A 44 -9.21 12.81 -16.88
C ASP A 44 -9.78 11.49 -16.35
N LYS A 45 -10.30 10.63 -17.25
CA LYS A 45 -10.71 9.26 -16.89
C LYS A 45 -9.54 8.41 -16.37
N LEU A 46 -8.34 8.56 -16.93
CA LEU A 46 -7.16 7.86 -16.42
C LEU A 46 -6.78 8.34 -15.02
N ILE A 47 -6.93 9.64 -14.72
CA ILE A 47 -6.73 10.20 -13.37
C ILE A 47 -7.77 9.63 -12.40
N GLU A 48 -9.05 9.56 -12.79
CA GLU A 48 -10.10 8.94 -11.98
C GLU A 48 -9.78 7.47 -11.65
N LEU A 49 -9.40 6.68 -12.65
CA LEU A 49 -8.99 5.29 -12.47
C LEU A 49 -7.76 5.16 -11.58
N LYS A 50 -6.77 6.05 -11.72
CA LYS A 50 -5.60 6.10 -10.84
C LYS A 50 -6.03 6.31 -9.39
N ASN A 51 -6.91 7.28 -9.16
CA ASN A 51 -7.43 7.60 -7.83
C ASN A 51 -8.23 6.42 -7.24
N ASP A 52 -8.99 5.69 -8.06
CA ASP A 52 -9.69 4.46 -7.65
C ASP A 52 -8.70 3.38 -7.19
N VAL A 53 -7.63 3.15 -7.95
CA VAL A 53 -6.57 2.19 -7.61
C VAL A 53 -5.85 2.60 -6.32
N GLU A 54 -5.50 3.88 -6.17
CA GLU A 54 -4.85 4.39 -4.95
C GLU A 54 -5.75 4.27 -3.71
N ARG A 55 -7.06 4.54 -3.85
CA ARG A 55 -8.04 4.29 -2.78
C ARG A 55 -8.11 2.81 -2.42
N LYS A 56 -8.10 1.92 -3.41
CA LYS A 56 -8.09 0.47 -3.18
C LYS A 56 -6.82 0.02 -2.44
N VAL A 57 -5.65 0.50 -2.86
CA VAL A 57 -4.36 0.24 -2.19
C VAL A 57 -4.40 0.70 -0.73
N THR A 58 -5.02 1.85 -0.45
CA THR A 58 -5.14 2.38 0.91
C THR A 58 -6.10 1.53 1.75
N SER A 59 -7.22 1.08 1.16
CA SER A 59 -8.22 0.25 1.87
C SER A 59 -7.74 -1.17 2.16
N GLU A 60 -6.91 -1.75 1.28
CA GLU A 60 -6.34 -3.09 1.45
C GLU A 60 -5.00 -3.06 2.21
N GLY A 61 -4.40 -1.87 2.35
CA GLY A 61 -3.13 -1.65 3.01
C GLY A 61 -3.22 -1.82 4.54
N THR A 62 -2.56 -2.86 5.05
CA THR A 62 -2.28 -3.01 6.49
C THR A 62 -0.77 -3.04 6.73
N SER A 63 -0.34 -2.99 8.00
CA SER A 63 1.08 -3.08 8.38
C SER A 63 1.79 -4.37 7.90
N GLN A 64 1.04 -5.36 7.39
CA GLN A 64 1.53 -6.66 6.90
C GLN A 64 1.23 -6.86 5.41
N THR A 65 1.15 -5.78 4.63
CA THR A 65 0.89 -5.86 3.18
C THR A 65 1.95 -5.10 2.40
N VAL A 66 2.26 -5.59 1.20
CA VAL A 66 3.18 -4.96 0.26
C VAL A 66 2.46 -4.70 -1.05
N LEU A 67 2.56 -3.47 -1.56
CA LEU A 67 2.03 -3.07 -2.86
C LEU A 67 2.67 -3.89 -3.98
N LEU A 68 1.83 -4.45 -4.85
CA LEU A 68 2.29 -5.19 -6.03
C LEU A 68 3.18 -4.32 -6.93
N ASP A 69 4.32 -4.87 -7.35
CA ASP A 69 5.28 -4.18 -8.21
C ASP A 69 4.66 -3.71 -9.53
N ARG A 70 3.73 -4.52 -10.10
CA ARG A 70 2.98 -4.15 -11.30
C ARG A 70 2.12 -2.91 -11.08
N VAL A 71 1.45 -2.80 -9.93
CA VAL A 71 0.59 -1.65 -9.59
C VAL A 71 1.46 -0.43 -9.36
N ARG A 72 2.56 -0.55 -8.60
CA ARG A 72 3.53 0.53 -8.39
C ARG A 72 4.07 1.06 -9.72
N GLY A 73 4.52 0.16 -10.60
CA GLY A 73 5.04 0.55 -11.91
C GLY A 73 3.96 1.18 -12.81
N TRP A 74 2.72 0.71 -12.74
CA TRP A 74 1.60 1.29 -13.48
C TRP A 74 1.29 2.72 -13.00
N LEU A 75 1.21 2.95 -11.68
CA LEU A 75 1.00 4.30 -11.11
C LEU A 75 2.07 5.28 -11.61
N SER A 76 3.35 4.87 -11.60
CA SER A 76 4.45 5.70 -12.12
C SER A 76 4.31 6.01 -13.62
N ARG A 77 3.87 5.05 -14.44
CA ARG A 77 3.63 5.28 -15.88
C ARG A 77 2.45 6.24 -16.10
N VAL A 78 1.40 6.11 -15.30
CA VAL A 78 0.24 7.02 -15.35
C VAL A 78 0.68 8.45 -15.01
N ASP A 79 1.42 8.66 -13.93
CA ASP A 79 1.90 9.99 -13.54
C ASP A 79 2.76 10.66 -14.61
N ALA A 80 3.69 9.90 -15.20
CA ALA A 80 4.51 10.38 -16.31
C ALA A 80 3.65 10.78 -17.52
N THR A 81 2.67 9.94 -17.87
CA THR A 81 1.79 10.16 -19.03
C THR A 81 0.85 11.34 -18.81
N VAL A 82 0.26 11.49 -17.63
CA VAL A 82 -0.58 12.64 -17.27
C VAL A 82 0.22 13.95 -17.37
N THR A 83 1.47 13.93 -16.91
CA THR A 83 2.38 15.08 -17.02
C THR A 83 2.68 15.41 -18.49
N GLU A 84 3.00 14.40 -19.30
CA GLU A 84 3.25 14.57 -20.73
C GLU A 84 2.01 15.14 -21.44
N VAL A 85 0.84 14.55 -21.26
CA VAL A 85 -0.42 15.00 -21.89
C VAL A 85 -0.76 16.44 -21.48
N SER A 86 -0.58 16.79 -20.21
CA SER A 86 -0.80 18.17 -19.74
C SER A 86 0.12 19.16 -20.45
N SER A 87 1.39 18.79 -20.67
CA SER A 87 2.32 19.62 -21.44
C SER A 87 1.92 19.76 -22.92
N LEU A 88 1.39 18.68 -23.52
CA LEU A 88 0.92 18.67 -24.91
C LEU A 88 -0.32 19.55 -25.11
N LEU A 89 -1.29 19.47 -24.21
CA LEU A 89 -2.49 20.31 -24.22
C LEU A 89 -2.13 21.80 -24.07
N ASN A 90 -1.22 22.13 -23.14
CA ASN A 90 -0.70 23.49 -23.00
C ASN A 90 -0.03 24.00 -24.28
N ARG A 91 0.78 23.16 -24.93
CA ARG A 91 1.41 23.50 -26.23
C ARG A 91 0.36 23.71 -27.32
N ALA A 92 -0.70 22.90 -27.35
CA ALA A 92 -1.79 23.05 -28.32
C ALA A 92 -2.50 24.40 -28.15
N VAL A 93 -2.82 24.81 -26.93
CA VAL A 93 -3.42 26.12 -26.63
C VAL A 93 -2.53 27.27 -27.12
N GLN A 94 -1.22 27.18 -26.89
CA GLN A 94 -0.26 28.20 -27.33
C GLN A 94 -0.15 28.30 -28.86
N GLU A 95 -0.13 27.17 -29.57
CA GLU A 95 -0.12 27.18 -31.04
C GLU A 95 -1.44 27.73 -31.62
N ARG A 96 -2.56 27.46 -30.95
CA ARG A 96 -3.88 27.99 -31.35
C ARG A 96 -3.94 29.52 -31.23
N GLN A 97 -3.39 30.08 -30.16
CA GLN A 97 -3.30 31.54 -29.96
C GLN A 97 -2.50 32.22 -31.09
N LYS A 98 -1.50 31.54 -31.67
CA LYS A 98 -0.68 32.07 -32.77
C LYS A 98 -1.42 32.07 -34.12
N LEU A 99 -2.39 31.17 -34.31
CA LEU A 99 -3.16 31.04 -35.55
C LEU A 99 -4.24 32.13 -35.68
N CYS A 100 -4.83 32.57 -34.56
CA CYS A 100 -5.83 33.65 -34.56
C CYS A 100 -5.29 35.03 -34.95
N LEU A 101 -3.95 35.22 -34.96
CA LEU A 101 -3.31 36.51 -35.21
C LEU A 101 -2.80 36.70 -36.65
N ALA A 102 -2.83 35.66 -37.50
CA ALA A 102 -2.00 35.63 -38.71
C ALA A 102 -2.74 35.44 -40.04
N GLY A 103 -4.07 35.58 -40.10
CA GLY A 103 -4.84 35.69 -41.34
C GLY A 103 -4.41 34.74 -42.47
N CYS A 104 -4.87 33.49 -42.41
CA CYS A 104 -4.83 32.45 -43.46
C CYS A 104 -3.48 32.25 -44.20
N CYS A 105 -2.82 31.13 -43.90
CA CYS A 105 -1.55 30.63 -44.46
C CYS A 105 -0.26 31.10 -43.76
N SER A 106 -0.07 30.74 -42.49
CA SER A 106 1.26 30.83 -41.86
C SER A 106 2.13 29.59 -42.18
N LYS A 107 3.45 29.76 -42.17
CA LYS A 107 4.48 28.72 -42.39
C LYS A 107 4.47 27.56 -41.35
N ASN A 108 3.46 27.47 -40.48
CA ASN A 108 3.36 26.53 -39.36
C ASN A 108 2.52 25.26 -39.63
N CYS A 109 2.10 24.98 -40.86
CA CYS A 109 1.32 23.76 -41.14
C CYS A 109 2.06 22.46 -40.73
N LYS A 110 3.40 22.45 -40.83
CA LYS A 110 4.24 21.32 -40.38
C LYS A 110 4.21 21.14 -38.86
N SER A 111 4.24 22.21 -38.06
CA SER A 111 4.20 22.10 -36.60
C SER A 111 2.81 21.65 -36.11
N THR A 112 1.74 22.14 -36.74
CA THR A 112 0.36 21.69 -36.43
C THR A 112 0.13 20.23 -36.85
N CYS A 113 0.69 19.78 -37.97
CA CYS A 113 0.64 18.36 -38.38
C CYS A 113 1.44 17.45 -37.43
N MET A 114 2.60 17.91 -36.95
CA MET A 114 3.36 17.18 -35.93
C MET A 114 2.63 17.15 -34.57
N LEU A 115 1.91 18.21 -34.22
CA LEU A 115 1.08 18.26 -33.02
C LEU A 115 -0.04 17.22 -33.10
N GLY A 116 -0.81 17.18 -34.19
CA GLY A 116 -1.88 16.18 -34.38
C GLY A 116 -1.37 14.74 -34.31
N LYS A 117 -0.21 14.44 -34.92
CA LYS A 117 0.44 13.12 -34.78
C LYS A 117 0.85 12.80 -33.34
N SER A 118 1.24 13.81 -32.57
CA SER A 118 1.61 13.63 -31.16
C SER A 118 0.37 13.36 -30.30
N VAL A 119 -0.71 14.12 -30.51
CA VAL A 119 -2.02 13.92 -29.85
C VAL A 119 -2.54 12.51 -30.10
N SER A 120 -2.58 12.07 -31.36
CA SER A 120 -3.02 10.72 -31.72
C SER A 120 -2.17 9.61 -31.08
N ARG A 121 -0.84 9.79 -30.99
CA ARG A 121 0.04 8.83 -30.30
C ARG A 121 -0.24 8.80 -28.79
N SER A 122 -0.35 9.96 -28.16
CA SER A 122 -0.63 10.05 -26.73
C SER A 122 -2.00 9.49 -26.36
N LEU A 123 -3.02 9.72 -27.19
CA LEU A 123 -4.35 9.16 -27.00
C LEU A 123 -4.32 7.62 -26.97
N LYS A 124 -3.63 7.01 -27.95
CA LYS A 124 -3.42 5.54 -27.97
C LYS A 124 -2.73 5.04 -26.71
N HIS A 125 -1.75 5.78 -26.22
CA HIS A 125 -1.03 5.40 -25.01
C HIS A 125 -1.91 5.52 -23.75
N VAL A 126 -2.70 6.59 -23.62
CA VAL A 126 -3.65 6.76 -22.51
C VAL A 126 -4.68 5.64 -22.49
N VAL A 127 -5.28 5.32 -23.64
CA VAL A 127 -6.26 4.22 -23.76
C VAL A 127 -5.63 2.87 -23.38
N ALA A 128 -4.39 2.61 -23.78
CA ALA A 128 -3.68 1.39 -23.37
C ALA A 128 -3.49 1.33 -21.85
N LEU A 129 -3.06 2.43 -21.22
CA LEU A 129 -2.88 2.49 -19.77
C LEU A 129 -4.19 2.30 -19.00
N MET A 130 -5.32 2.79 -19.53
CA MET A 130 -6.64 2.54 -18.94
C MET A 130 -6.95 1.05 -18.88
N SER A 131 -6.69 0.31 -19.96
CA SER A 131 -6.92 -1.14 -20.00
C SER A 131 -5.99 -1.93 -19.05
N GLU A 132 -4.79 -1.41 -18.77
CA GLU A 132 -3.86 -2.02 -17.83
C GLU A 132 -4.26 -1.83 -16.36
N GLY A 133 -5.08 -0.80 -16.07
CA GLY A 133 -5.45 -0.35 -14.73
C GLY A 133 -6.54 -1.17 -14.03
N GLU A 134 -7.09 -2.19 -14.70
CA GLU A 134 -8.09 -3.09 -14.12
C GLU A 134 -7.47 -4.14 -13.19
N PHE A 135 -7.14 -3.75 -11.96
CA PHE A 135 -6.53 -4.63 -10.97
C PHE A 135 -7.55 -5.31 -10.05
N LYS A 136 -7.62 -6.65 -10.10
CA LYS A 136 -8.39 -7.46 -9.15
C LYS A 136 -7.80 -7.43 -7.74
N GLU A 137 -6.49 -7.54 -7.63
CA GLU A 137 -5.72 -7.49 -6.38
C GLU A 137 -4.64 -6.41 -6.53
N VAL A 138 -4.42 -5.62 -5.48
CA VAL A 138 -3.45 -4.52 -5.51
C VAL A 138 -2.31 -4.68 -4.50
N VAL A 139 -2.49 -5.48 -3.44
CA VAL A 139 -1.48 -5.75 -2.43
C VAL A 139 -1.34 -7.25 -2.19
N ILE A 140 -0.16 -7.69 -1.74
CA ILE A 140 0.07 -9.06 -1.24
C ILE A 140 0.23 -8.99 0.28
N ARG A 141 -0.40 -9.93 0.99
CA ARG A 141 -0.16 -10.15 2.42
C ARG A 141 1.20 -10.80 2.63
N THR A 142 2.08 -10.09 3.35
CA THR A 142 3.34 -10.66 3.80
C THR A 142 3.11 -11.31 5.16
N HIS A 143 3.49 -12.59 5.28
CA HIS A 143 3.46 -13.26 6.56
C HIS A 143 4.41 -12.54 7.53
N PRO A 144 4.02 -12.33 8.80
CA PRO A 144 4.94 -11.77 9.78
C PRO A 144 6.21 -12.62 9.80
N LYS A 145 7.37 -11.95 9.89
CA LYS A 145 8.66 -12.63 10.05
C LYS A 145 8.53 -13.68 11.16
N PRO A 146 9.06 -14.91 10.98
CA PRO A 146 8.98 -15.94 12.01
C PRO A 146 9.47 -15.36 13.32
N VAL A 147 8.63 -15.42 14.36
CA VAL A 147 9.04 -15.07 15.72
C VAL A 147 10.27 -15.90 16.02
N ALA A 148 11.35 -15.25 16.45
CA ALA A 148 12.55 -15.97 16.87
C ALA A 148 12.14 -16.93 17.98
N VAL A 149 12.21 -18.24 17.70
CA VAL A 149 11.93 -19.28 18.70
C VAL A 149 13.03 -19.16 19.74
N ARG A 150 12.71 -18.53 20.87
CA ARG A 150 13.59 -18.52 22.03
C ARG A 150 13.68 -19.96 22.52
N LYS A 151 14.90 -20.49 22.66
CA LYS A 151 15.10 -21.77 23.35
C LYS A 151 14.51 -21.63 24.75
N VAL A 152 13.51 -22.47 25.04
CA VAL A 152 12.88 -22.53 26.35
C VAL A 152 13.76 -23.41 27.22
N ASN A 153 14.25 -22.87 28.34
CA ASN A 153 14.85 -23.69 29.38
C ASN A 153 13.71 -24.42 30.12
N PRO A 154 13.92 -25.64 30.61
CA PRO A 154 12.91 -26.36 31.39
C PRO A 154 12.41 -25.48 32.54
N THR A 155 11.09 -25.39 32.70
CA THR A 155 10.48 -24.79 33.90
C THR A 155 10.68 -25.76 35.06
N VAL A 156 11.03 -25.25 36.25
CA VAL A 156 11.23 -26.06 37.46
C VAL A 156 10.22 -25.61 38.50
N GLY A 157 9.53 -26.56 39.14
CA GLY A 157 8.56 -26.29 40.21
C GLY A 157 7.21 -25.73 39.75
N SER A 158 6.95 -25.72 38.45
CA SER A 158 5.67 -25.27 37.89
C SER A 158 5.27 -26.11 36.68
N GLU A 159 5.80 -27.33 36.59
CA GLU A 159 5.58 -28.28 35.52
C GLU A 159 4.09 -28.56 35.34
N THR A 160 3.34 -28.77 36.43
CA THR A 160 1.89 -28.99 36.37
C THR A 160 1.11 -27.81 35.80
N THR A 161 1.57 -26.59 36.06
CA THR A 161 0.93 -25.37 35.57
C THR A 161 1.28 -25.10 34.11
N LEU A 162 2.51 -25.47 33.71
CA LEU A 162 2.93 -25.48 32.31
C LEU A 162 2.11 -26.49 31.51
N ASP A 163 1.92 -27.70 32.04
CA ASP A 163 1.13 -28.77 31.40
C ASP A 163 -0.34 -28.37 31.26
N GLU A 164 -0.92 -27.74 32.27
CA GLU A 164 -2.28 -27.17 32.20
C GLU A 164 -2.37 -26.12 31.07
N ALA A 165 -1.43 -25.17 31.01
CA ALA A 165 -1.39 -24.16 29.97
C ALA A 165 -1.18 -24.77 28.57
N TRP A 166 -0.33 -25.79 28.47
CA TRP A 166 -0.05 -26.51 27.23
C TRP A 166 -1.28 -27.27 26.74
N SER A 167 -2.01 -27.93 27.64
CA SER A 167 -3.27 -28.62 27.34
C SER A 167 -4.32 -27.64 26.81
N CYS A 168 -4.45 -26.46 27.43
CA CYS A 168 -5.36 -25.41 26.94
C CYS A 168 -4.98 -24.92 25.55
N LEU A 169 -3.68 -24.79 25.26
CA LEU A 169 -3.19 -24.38 23.95
C LEU A 169 -3.41 -25.45 22.87
N MET A 170 -3.29 -26.73 23.23
CA MET A 170 -3.36 -27.84 22.26
C MET A 170 -4.75 -28.48 22.12
N GLY A 171 -5.73 -28.13 22.97
CA GLY A 171 -7.11 -28.63 22.87
C GLY A 171 -7.88 -28.14 21.63
N ASP A 172 -8.91 -28.88 21.21
CA ASP A 172 -9.66 -28.61 19.96
C ASP A 172 -10.86 -27.64 20.12
N GLU A 173 -11.29 -27.34 21.34
CA GLU A 173 -12.36 -26.37 21.61
C GLU A 173 -11.82 -24.93 21.61
N VAL A 174 -12.50 -24.06 20.87
CA VAL A 174 -12.30 -22.61 20.87
C VAL A 174 -13.68 -21.98 20.80
N GLU A 175 -14.25 -21.62 21.96
CA GLU A 175 -15.44 -20.78 22.00
C GLU A 175 -15.04 -19.32 22.28
N LEU A 176 -15.14 -18.50 21.24
CA LEU A 176 -14.87 -17.06 21.34
C LEU A 176 -16.07 -16.37 22.01
N LEU A 177 -15.92 -15.99 23.27
CA LEU A 177 -16.78 -14.99 23.91
C LEU A 177 -15.98 -13.68 24.01
N ALA A 178 -16.34 -12.72 23.16
CA ALA A 178 -15.69 -11.43 23.10
C ALA A 178 -16.57 -10.37 23.74
N TYR A 179 -16.15 -9.72 24.83
CA TYR A 179 -16.41 -8.31 25.13
C TYR A 179 -15.55 -7.76 26.30
N THR A 180 -14.49 -6.96 26.00
CA THR A 180 -14.28 -5.55 26.45
C THR A 180 -12.81 -5.05 26.60
N ARG A 181 -12.69 -3.72 26.41
CA ARG A 181 -11.62 -2.72 26.74
C ARG A 181 -10.30 -2.68 25.97
N VAL A 182 -9.85 -3.74 25.32
CA VAL A 182 -8.68 -3.68 24.41
C VAL A 182 -9.12 -4.24 23.06
N ASP A 183 -9.14 -3.39 22.04
CA ASP A 183 -9.41 -3.84 20.68
C ASP A 183 -8.13 -4.50 20.13
N LEU A 184 -8.18 -5.83 20.03
CA LEU A 184 -7.09 -6.62 19.48
C LEU A 184 -6.76 -6.20 18.04
N GLY A 185 -7.76 -5.73 17.27
CA GLY A 185 -7.57 -5.19 15.93
C GLY A 185 -6.74 -3.90 15.92
N GLU A 186 -6.93 -3.04 16.93
CA GLU A 186 -6.16 -1.78 17.07
C GLU A 186 -4.67 -2.05 17.36
N ILE A 187 -4.36 -3.11 18.10
CA ILE A 187 -2.97 -3.54 18.37
C ILE A 187 -2.41 -4.49 17.31
N GLY A 188 -3.13 -4.69 16.19
CA GLY A 188 -2.68 -5.49 15.05
C GLY A 188 -2.73 -7.02 15.27
N VAL A 189 -3.46 -7.49 16.28
CA VAL A 189 -3.72 -8.92 16.51
C VAL A 189 -4.99 -9.30 15.73
N PRO A 190 -4.89 -10.19 14.73
CA PRO A 190 -6.05 -10.57 13.93
C PRO A 190 -7.08 -11.29 14.80
N LEU A 191 -8.33 -10.86 14.70
CA LEU A 191 -9.43 -11.55 15.38
C LEU A 191 -9.56 -12.99 14.86
N PRO A 192 -9.78 -13.97 15.75
CA PRO A 192 -10.04 -15.35 15.34
C PRO A 192 -11.25 -15.39 14.41
N THR A 193 -11.09 -16.03 13.26
CA THR A 193 -12.17 -16.29 12.30
C THR A 193 -12.34 -17.80 12.18
N SER A 194 -13.48 -18.28 11.73
CA SER A 194 -13.74 -19.73 11.58
C SER A 194 -12.64 -20.55 10.83
N PRO A 195 -11.83 -20.00 9.89
CA PRO A 195 -10.69 -20.71 9.33
C PRO A 195 -9.40 -20.63 10.17
N ASN A 196 -9.26 -19.61 11.04
CA ASN A 196 -8.07 -19.35 11.84
C ASN A 196 -8.33 -19.72 13.31
N ARG A 197 -7.96 -20.94 13.69
CA ARG A 197 -7.97 -21.48 15.07
C ARG A 197 -6.92 -20.81 15.98
N SER A 198 -6.86 -19.49 15.98
CA SER A 198 -5.88 -18.72 16.74
C SER A 198 -6.27 -18.63 18.21
N LYS A 199 -5.35 -18.97 19.11
CA LYS A 199 -5.49 -18.81 20.56
C LYS A 199 -4.64 -17.64 21.05
N ILE A 200 -5.12 -16.94 22.08
CA ILE A 200 -4.42 -15.79 22.68
C ILE A 200 -4.07 -16.13 24.12
N VAL A 201 -2.80 -15.97 24.47
CA VAL A 201 -2.32 -16.08 25.84
C VAL A 201 -1.82 -14.72 26.30
N PHE A 202 -2.26 -14.30 27.48
CA PHE A 202 -1.77 -13.09 28.12
C PHE A 202 -1.50 -13.35 29.60
N THR A 203 -0.59 -12.57 30.15
CA THR A 203 -0.22 -12.64 31.56
C THR A 203 -0.66 -11.37 32.27
N THR A 204 -1.25 -11.51 33.45
CA THR A 204 -1.64 -10.37 34.29
C THR A 204 -1.40 -10.66 35.76
N ARG A 205 -1.03 -9.64 36.53
CA ARG A 205 -0.94 -9.73 37.99
C ARG A 205 -2.31 -9.70 38.68
N PHE A 206 -3.37 -9.35 37.95
CA PHE A 206 -4.71 -9.16 38.51
C PHE A 206 -5.71 -10.09 37.83
N GLN A 207 -6.23 -11.06 38.58
CA GLN A 207 -7.25 -12.00 38.10
C GLN A 207 -8.46 -11.29 37.49
N ARG A 208 -8.82 -10.10 38.00
CA ARG A 208 -9.91 -9.29 37.46
C ARG A 208 -9.73 -8.93 35.99
N VAL A 209 -8.49 -8.69 35.54
CA VAL A 209 -8.19 -8.38 34.13
C VAL A 209 -8.52 -9.58 33.25
N GLY A 210 -8.22 -10.80 33.71
CA GLY A 210 -8.60 -12.03 33.01
C GLY A 210 -10.10 -12.13 32.74
N ARG A 211 -10.91 -11.86 33.78
CA ARG A 211 -12.38 -11.86 33.68
C ARG A 211 -12.92 -10.72 32.81
N GLN A 212 -12.29 -9.55 32.84
CA GLN A 212 -12.70 -8.40 32.02
C GLN A 212 -12.39 -8.59 30.54
N MET A 213 -11.41 -9.42 30.22
CA MET A 213 -11.03 -9.77 28.85
C MET A 213 -11.71 -11.06 28.37
N ASP A 214 -12.72 -11.56 29.11
CA ASP A 214 -13.44 -12.80 28.82
C ASP A 214 -12.52 -14.00 28.51
N ALA A 215 -11.44 -14.15 29.28
CA ALA A 215 -10.56 -15.30 29.13
C ALA A 215 -11.30 -16.60 29.43
N GLU A 216 -11.29 -17.52 28.47
CA GLU A 216 -11.90 -18.85 28.58
C GLU A 216 -11.29 -19.67 29.73
N GLN A 217 -9.96 -19.66 29.84
CA GLN A 217 -9.22 -20.29 30.92
C GLN A 217 -8.38 -19.28 31.69
N ILE A 218 -8.49 -19.30 33.02
CA ILE A 218 -7.63 -18.50 33.91
C ILE A 218 -6.79 -19.45 34.75
N ILE A 219 -5.50 -19.53 34.43
CA ILE A 219 -4.52 -20.35 35.15
C ILE A 219 -3.84 -19.49 36.22
N LYS A 220 -3.93 -19.91 37.48
CA LYS A 220 -3.32 -19.17 38.60
C LYS A 220 -1.93 -19.72 38.88
N LEU A 221 -0.90 -18.93 38.54
CA LEU A 221 0.46 -19.18 39.00
C LEU A 221 0.54 -19.02 40.53
N LYS A 222 0.99 -20.08 41.21
CA LYS A 222 1.28 -20.05 42.65
C LYS A 222 2.78 -19.84 42.85
N PRO A 223 3.20 -19.23 43.99
CA PRO A 223 4.60 -19.28 44.39
C PRO A 223 5.06 -20.73 44.51
N LEU A 224 6.32 -20.98 44.15
CA LEU A 224 7.01 -22.24 44.38
C LEU A 224 7.03 -22.55 45.88
N ASP A 225 6.92 -23.81 46.24
CA ASP A 225 7.26 -24.23 47.59
C ASP A 225 8.78 -24.24 47.80
N TRP A 226 9.22 -24.51 49.04
CA TRP A 226 10.65 -24.49 49.36
C TRP A 226 11.48 -25.52 48.57
N GLU A 227 10.93 -26.71 48.32
CA GLU A 227 11.66 -27.76 47.61
C GLU A 227 11.80 -27.40 46.13
N GLU A 228 10.71 -26.93 45.53
CA GLU A 228 10.63 -26.43 44.16
C GLU A 228 11.53 -25.21 43.93
N ASP A 229 11.49 -24.23 44.83
CA ASP A 229 12.29 -23.00 44.77
C ASP A 229 13.78 -23.34 44.91
N TRP A 230 14.14 -24.17 45.90
CA TRP A 230 15.54 -24.57 46.08
C TRP A 230 16.06 -25.39 44.89
N GLU A 231 15.25 -26.28 44.33
CA GLU A 231 15.62 -27.02 43.13
C GLU A 231 15.81 -26.08 41.91
N PHE A 232 14.96 -25.07 41.77
CA PHE A 232 15.10 -24.03 40.74
C PHE A 232 16.45 -23.31 40.88
N PHE A 233 16.81 -22.85 42.08
CA PHE A 233 18.10 -22.20 42.34
C PHE A 233 19.30 -23.09 42.00
N ARG A 234 19.23 -24.38 42.34
CA ARG A 234 20.29 -25.36 42.03
C ARG A 234 20.42 -25.67 40.54
N LYS A 235 19.32 -25.59 39.77
CA LYS A 235 19.33 -25.82 38.32
C LYS A 235 19.75 -24.58 37.54
N VAL A 236 19.45 -23.38 38.04
CA VAL A 236 19.74 -22.11 37.35
C VAL A 236 21.13 -21.58 37.68
N GLY A 237 21.55 -21.68 38.94
CA GLY A 237 22.91 -21.40 39.35
C GLY A 237 23.72 -22.69 39.35
N ASP A 238 24.86 -22.71 38.67
CA ASP A 238 25.85 -23.78 38.82
C ASP A 238 26.53 -23.60 40.20
N ILE A 239 25.76 -23.82 41.27
CA ILE A 239 26.08 -23.40 42.64
C ILE A 239 27.26 -24.25 43.15
N LEU A 240 28.42 -23.61 43.34
CA LEU A 240 29.57 -24.19 44.03
C LEU A 240 29.20 -24.52 45.48
N LEU A 241 29.73 -25.63 46.03
CA LEU A 241 29.41 -26.09 47.40
C LEU A 241 29.62 -25.01 48.46
N ASP A 242 30.60 -24.12 48.28
CA ASP A 242 30.98 -23.08 49.22
C ASP A 242 29.95 -21.94 49.34
N ILE A 243 29.05 -21.79 48.37
CA ILE A 243 28.03 -20.72 48.35
C ILE A 243 26.61 -21.24 48.62
N VAL A 244 26.45 -22.54 48.88
CA VAL A 244 25.13 -23.16 49.17
C VAL A 244 24.37 -22.45 50.30
N PRO A 245 24.98 -22.12 51.46
CA PRO A 245 24.24 -21.44 52.53
C PRO A 245 23.72 -20.06 52.12
N LEU A 246 24.56 -19.28 51.41
CA LEU A 246 24.18 -17.95 50.90
C LEU A 246 23.09 -18.04 49.82
N ALA A 247 23.15 -19.05 48.95
CA ALA A 247 22.14 -19.28 47.94
C ALA A 247 20.80 -19.72 48.55
N GLN A 248 20.81 -20.50 49.63
CA GLN A 248 19.60 -20.88 50.37
C GLN A 248 18.93 -19.68 51.03
N ASP A 249 19.72 -18.76 51.60
CA ASP A 249 19.18 -17.53 52.18
C ASP A 249 18.60 -16.62 51.10
N GLY A 250 19.28 -16.50 49.94
CA GLY A 250 18.76 -15.79 48.77
C GLY A 250 17.45 -16.38 48.22
N ALA A 251 17.31 -17.71 48.21
CA ALA A 251 16.07 -18.38 47.82
C ALA A 251 14.93 -18.09 48.80
N LYS A 252 15.17 -18.17 50.11
CA LYS A 252 14.16 -17.83 51.13
C LYS A 252 13.67 -16.38 50.99
N ASP A 253 14.56 -15.45 50.67
CA ASP A 253 14.20 -14.04 50.45
C ASP A 253 13.32 -13.84 49.21
N CYS A 254 13.40 -14.74 48.23
CA CYS A 254 12.56 -14.75 47.04
C CYS A 254 11.14 -15.27 47.31
N ARG A 255 10.89 -15.92 48.45
CA ARG A 255 9.56 -16.38 48.91
C ARG A 255 8.80 -17.19 47.86
N GLY A 256 9.50 -18.06 47.13
CA GLY A 256 8.91 -18.86 46.05
C GLY A 256 8.48 -18.06 44.82
N LEU A 257 8.86 -16.79 44.71
CA LEU A 257 8.65 -15.98 43.52
C LEU A 257 9.97 -15.88 42.76
N PRO A 258 10.19 -16.75 41.75
CA PRO A 258 11.34 -16.62 40.87
C PRO A 258 11.14 -15.41 39.97
N ILE A 259 11.27 -14.21 40.52
CA ILE A 259 11.62 -13.03 39.72
C ILE A 259 13.01 -13.37 39.21
N ALA A 260 13.15 -13.49 37.89
CA ALA A 260 14.40 -13.82 37.24
C ALA A 260 15.56 -13.07 37.92
N LEU A 261 16.34 -13.80 38.72
CA LEU A 261 17.63 -13.35 39.20
C LEU A 261 18.51 -13.29 37.95
N ILE A 262 18.41 -12.18 37.24
CA ILE A 262 19.36 -11.84 36.20
C ILE A 262 20.64 -11.58 36.98
N THR A 263 21.51 -12.59 37.04
CA THR A 263 22.86 -12.43 37.53
C THR A 263 23.55 -11.45 36.60
N THR A 264 23.58 -10.18 36.98
CA THR A 264 24.55 -9.24 36.42
C THR A 264 25.92 -9.72 36.90
N GLY A 265 26.64 -10.41 36.02
CA GLY A 265 28.06 -10.69 36.21
C GLY A 265 28.88 -9.41 36.21
#